data_AF-A0A959TIQ8-F1
#
_entry.id   AF-A0A959TIQ8-F1
#
_cell.length_a   1.000
_cell.length_b   1.000
_cell.length_c   1.000
_cell.angle_alpha   90.00
_cell.angle_beta   90.00
_cell.angle_gamma   90.00
#
_symmetry.space_group_name_H-M   'P 1'
#
loop_
_entity.id
_entity.type
_entity.pdbx_description
1 polymer ?
#
loop_
_entity_poly.entity_id
_entity_poly.type
_entity_poly.pdbx_seq_one_letter_code
_entity_poly.pdbx_strand_id
1 'polypeptide(L)'
;MRTLVKRWSWTLLLLLGVGGLFAQQDPQFTQYMFNLLALNPAYAGSAERVSIKGLTRHQWVGFEGAPMTQTLTVHSPVWHQSLGVGGTIMRDEHGPVTQYGFMVDLAYRMFLGGDNKLAFGLKGGVNLVQGDFASLNPLQANDQVFQQNVSTKTDPQFGFGVMYYGER
;
A
#
# COMPACT_ATOMS: atom_id res chain seq x y z
N MET A 1 5.58 36.79 25.06
CA MET A 1 4.77 36.91 23.82
C MET A 1 5.14 35.88 22.73
N ARG A 2 6.43 35.68 22.40
CA ARG A 2 6.87 34.66 21.40
C ARG A 2 6.48 33.19 21.71
N THR A 3 6.42 32.79 22.98
CA THR A 3 6.08 31.42 23.40
C THR A 3 4.59 31.11 23.31
N LEU A 4 3.73 32.13 23.47
CA LEU A 4 2.28 32.00 23.31
C LEU A 4 1.94 31.86 21.83
N VAL A 5 2.48 32.70 20.94
CA VAL A 5 2.26 32.57 19.48
C VAL A 5 2.68 31.19 18.98
N LYS A 6 3.83 30.67 19.43
CA LYS A 6 4.29 29.32 19.07
C LYS A 6 3.34 28.21 19.54
N ARG A 7 2.78 28.32 20.75
CA ARG A 7 1.79 27.36 21.27
C ARG A 7 0.50 27.35 20.45
N TRP A 8 0.01 28.53 20.10
CA TRP A 8 -1.20 28.65 19.29
C TRP A 8 -0.99 28.21 17.84
N SER A 9 0.22 28.39 17.28
CA SER A 9 0.58 27.83 15.96
C SER A 9 0.51 26.30 15.92
N TRP A 10 0.98 25.59 16.96
CA TRP A 10 0.85 24.13 17.02
C TRP A 10 -0.61 23.67 17.11
N THR A 11 -1.42 24.38 17.90
CA THR A 11 -2.86 24.09 18.02
C THR A 11 -3.62 24.37 16.73
N LEU A 12 -3.27 25.44 16.01
CA LEU A 12 -3.86 25.77 14.71
C LEU A 12 -3.52 24.73 13.65
N LEU A 13 -2.28 24.21 13.67
CA LEU A 13 -1.80 23.18 12.75
C LEU A 13 -2.49 21.83 12.99
N LEU A 14 -2.80 21.50 14.24
CA LEU A 14 -3.59 20.32 14.62
C LEU A 14 -5.08 20.46 14.23
N LEU A 15 -5.66 21.65 14.35
CA LEU A 15 -7.08 21.90 14.04
C LEU A 15 -7.38 21.95 12.53
N LEU A 16 -6.39 22.29 11.69
CA LEU A 16 -6.52 22.27 10.23
C LEU A 16 -6.67 20.86 9.64
N GLY A 17 -6.43 19.80 10.42
CA GLY A 17 -6.54 18.41 9.98
C GLY A 17 -7.90 17.73 10.20
N VAL A 18 -8.92 18.43 10.72
CA VAL A 18 -10.20 17.81 11.17
C VAL A 18 -11.31 17.84 10.09
N GLY A 19 -11.02 18.29 8.88
CA GLY A 19 -12.00 18.31 7.78
C GLY A 19 -12.16 16.97 7.08
N GLY A 20 -13.37 16.41 7.08
CA GLY A 20 -13.85 15.36 6.17
C GLY A 20 -12.95 14.13 6.04
N LEU A 21 -13.05 13.20 7.00
CA LEU A 21 -12.42 11.89 6.86
C LEU A 21 -13.19 11.05 5.83
N PHE A 22 -12.66 10.94 4.61
CA PHE A 22 -13.06 9.90 3.69
C PHE A 22 -12.48 8.58 4.19
N ALA A 23 -13.34 7.62 4.54
CA ALA A 23 -12.88 6.28 4.90
C ALA A 23 -12.21 5.65 3.67
N GLN A 24 -10.89 5.45 3.74
CA GLN A 24 -10.15 4.66 2.76
C GLN A 24 -10.12 3.22 3.27
N GLN A 25 -10.56 2.28 2.43
CA GLN A 25 -10.49 0.86 2.75
C GLN A 25 -9.21 0.29 2.13
N ASP A 26 -8.13 0.26 2.91
CA ASP A 26 -6.92 -0.48 2.52
C ASP A 26 -7.03 -1.94 3.01
N PRO A 27 -6.78 -2.94 2.16
CA PRO A 27 -6.95 -4.34 2.53
C PRO A 27 -5.84 -4.90 3.44
N GLN A 28 -6.28 -5.50 4.56
CA GLN A 28 -5.76 -6.68 5.28
C GLN A 28 -4.30 -6.73 5.83
N PHE A 29 -4.19 -6.77 7.17
CA PHE A 29 -2.95 -6.88 7.96
C PHE A 29 -2.48 -8.32 8.26
N THR A 30 -3.23 -9.37 7.94
CA THR A 30 -2.96 -10.72 8.50
C THR A 30 -1.78 -11.47 7.88
N GLN A 31 -1.31 -11.07 6.70
CA GLN A 31 -0.20 -11.75 5.99
C GLN A 31 1.01 -10.85 5.72
N TYR A 32 1.08 -9.67 6.35
CA TYR A 32 2.16 -8.70 6.12
C TYR A 32 3.56 -9.27 6.38
N MET A 33 3.68 -10.22 7.31
CA MET A 33 4.94 -10.88 7.67
C MET A 33 5.61 -11.60 6.49
N PHE A 34 4.83 -12.04 5.51
CA PHE A 34 5.36 -12.72 4.32
C PHE A 34 5.83 -11.72 3.25
N ASN A 35 5.22 -10.52 3.21
CA ASN A 35 5.50 -9.51 2.21
C ASN A 35 5.59 -8.09 2.81
N LEU A 36 6.69 -7.82 3.50
CA LEU A 36 6.96 -6.52 4.13
C LEU A 36 7.15 -5.38 3.13
N LEU A 37 7.55 -5.66 1.88
CA LEU A 37 7.70 -4.64 0.83
C LEU A 37 6.35 -3.98 0.49
N ALA A 38 5.27 -4.77 0.45
CA ALA A 38 3.94 -4.25 0.22
C ALA A 38 3.50 -3.23 1.29
N LEU A 39 4.02 -3.35 2.52
CA LEU A 39 3.68 -2.45 3.62
C LEU A 39 4.67 -1.28 3.77
N ASN A 40 5.97 -1.55 3.75
CA ASN A 40 7.00 -0.56 4.07
C ASN A 40 8.03 -0.45 2.93
N PRO A 41 8.12 0.69 2.20
CA PRO A 41 9.11 0.87 1.15
C PRO A 41 10.55 0.78 1.65
N ALA A 42 10.82 1.07 2.94
CA ALA A 42 12.16 0.97 3.52
C ALA A 42 12.67 -0.48 3.60
N TYR A 43 11.79 -1.47 3.38
CA TYR A 43 12.16 -2.87 3.27
C TYR A 43 12.85 -3.21 1.94
N ALA A 44 12.78 -2.35 0.92
CA ALA A 44 13.39 -2.61 -0.38
C ALA A 44 14.89 -2.89 -0.25
N GLY A 45 15.32 -4.00 -0.86
CA GLY A 45 16.72 -4.48 -0.81
C GLY A 45 17.22 -4.94 0.57
N SER A 46 16.35 -5.09 1.58
CA SER A 46 16.75 -5.53 2.93
C SER A 46 17.21 -6.98 3.02
N ALA A 47 16.79 -7.81 2.06
CA ALA A 47 17.23 -9.21 1.96
C ALA A 47 18.68 -9.37 1.45
N GLU A 48 19.37 -8.27 1.14
CA GLU A 48 20.77 -8.25 0.63
C GLU A 48 21.02 -9.07 -0.63
N ARG A 49 19.94 -9.43 -1.32
CA ARG A 49 19.91 -10.14 -2.60
C ARG A 49 18.65 -9.77 -3.36
N VAL A 50 18.60 -10.14 -4.64
CA VAL A 50 17.36 -10.11 -5.40
C VAL A 50 16.37 -11.08 -4.74
N SER A 51 15.20 -10.58 -4.39
CA SER A 51 14.15 -11.31 -3.70
C SER A 51 12.86 -11.14 -4.48
N ILE A 52 12.22 -12.26 -4.83
CA ILE A 52 10.93 -12.31 -5.50
C ILE A 52 9.98 -13.09 -4.60
N LYS A 53 8.79 -12.54 -4.33
CA LYS A 53 7.77 -13.21 -3.53
C LYS A 53 6.40 -13.09 -4.20
N GLY A 54 5.74 -14.23 -4.34
CA GLY A 54 4.33 -14.33 -4.74
C GLY A 54 3.47 -14.73 -3.55
N LEU A 55 2.33 -14.08 -3.37
CA LEU A 55 1.36 -14.40 -2.33
C LEU A 55 -0.03 -14.40 -2.95
N THR A 56 -0.82 -15.44 -2.68
CA THR A 56 -2.24 -15.48 -3.00
C THR A 56 -3.02 -15.69 -1.72
N ARG A 57 -4.17 -15.02 -1.62
CA ARG A 57 -5.04 -15.06 -0.47
C ARG A 57 -6.47 -15.19 -0.94
N HIS A 58 -7.12 -16.27 -0.53
CA HIS A 58 -8.53 -16.50 -0.76
C HIS A 58 -9.26 -16.36 0.57
N GLN A 59 -10.34 -15.60 0.60
CA GLN A 59 -11.25 -15.52 1.75
C GLN A 59 -12.62 -16.06 1.36
N TRP A 60 -13.41 -16.51 2.35
CA TRP A 60 -14.79 -16.95 2.12
C TRP A 60 -14.88 -17.99 0.99
N VAL A 61 -13.93 -18.93 0.99
CA VAL A 61 -13.82 -19.95 -0.07
C VAL A 61 -15.12 -20.74 -0.15
N GLY A 62 -15.63 -20.92 -1.37
CA GLY A 62 -16.90 -21.62 -1.63
C GLY A 62 -18.09 -20.71 -1.92
N PHE A 63 -17.93 -19.38 -1.78
CA PHE A 63 -18.91 -18.40 -2.26
C PHE A 63 -18.50 -17.83 -3.63
N GLU A 64 -19.48 -17.61 -4.50
CA GLU A 64 -19.25 -16.94 -5.78
C GLU A 64 -18.90 -15.46 -5.55
N GLY A 65 -17.89 -14.94 -6.26
CA GLY A 65 -17.37 -13.58 -6.07
C GLY A 65 -16.61 -13.37 -4.75
N ALA A 66 -16.18 -14.44 -4.08
CA ALA A 66 -15.45 -14.35 -2.82
C ALA A 66 -14.12 -13.59 -2.95
N PRO A 67 -13.70 -12.82 -1.94
CA PRO A 67 -12.51 -11.99 -2.02
C PRO A 67 -11.23 -12.79 -2.31
N MET A 68 -10.49 -12.37 -3.33
CA MET A 68 -9.19 -12.93 -3.70
C MET A 68 -8.16 -11.83 -3.93
N THR A 69 -7.02 -11.93 -3.25
CA THR A 69 -5.89 -11.01 -3.42
C THR A 69 -4.66 -11.78 -3.89
N GLN A 70 -4.02 -11.29 -4.94
CA GLN A 70 -2.76 -11.79 -5.46
C GLN A 70 -1.72 -10.67 -5.46
N THR A 71 -0.53 -10.97 -4.98
CA THR A 71 0.57 -10.01 -4.94
C THR A 71 1.86 -10.65 -5.42
N LEU A 72 2.55 -9.97 -6.32
CA LEU A 72 3.91 -10.29 -6.73
C LEU A 72 4.81 -9.11 -6.37
N THR A 73 5.89 -9.41 -5.66
CA THR A 73 6.89 -8.41 -5.28
C THR A 73 8.26 -8.83 -5.73
N VAL A 74 9.05 -7.85 -6.12
CA VAL A 74 10.46 -8.01 -6.43
C VAL A 74 11.22 -6.85 -5.81
N HIS A 75 12.34 -7.13 -5.14
CA HIS A 75 13.22 -6.08 -4.67
C HIS A 75 14.67 -6.54 -4.65
N SER A 76 15.59 -5.59 -4.76
CA SER A 76 17.04 -5.85 -4.75
C SER A 76 17.78 -4.71 -4.05
N PRO A 77 18.87 -5.00 -3.32
CA PRO A 77 19.88 -3.98 -3.07
C PRO A 77 20.55 -3.59 -4.39
N VAL A 78 20.92 -2.33 -4.50
CA VAL A 78 21.73 -1.75 -5.58
C VAL A 78 22.76 -0.81 -4.95
N TRP A 79 23.70 -0.29 -5.75
CA TRP A 79 24.71 0.68 -5.30
C TRP A 79 25.42 0.29 -3.99
N HIS A 80 26.19 -0.80 -4.01
CA HIS A 80 26.92 -1.30 -2.82
C HIS A 80 26.02 -1.48 -1.58
N GLN A 81 24.76 -1.89 -1.78
CA GLN A 81 23.76 -2.15 -0.73
C GLN A 81 23.26 -0.92 0.06
N SER A 82 23.69 0.30 -0.28
CA SER A 82 23.19 1.53 0.36
C SER A 82 21.88 2.01 -0.24
N LEU A 83 21.51 1.55 -1.43
CA LEU A 83 20.23 1.82 -2.06
C LEU A 83 19.49 0.51 -2.32
N GLY A 84 18.18 0.53 -2.21
CA GLY A 84 17.28 -0.59 -2.49
C GLY A 84 16.21 -0.13 -3.45
N VAL A 85 15.86 -0.99 -4.41
CA VAL A 85 14.74 -0.76 -5.32
C VAL A 85 13.78 -1.92 -5.23
N GLY A 86 12.48 -1.64 -5.39
CA GLY A 86 11.43 -2.63 -5.33
C GLY A 86 10.27 -2.30 -6.25
N GLY A 87 9.49 -3.32 -6.56
CA GLY A 87 8.26 -3.21 -7.32
C GLY A 87 7.23 -4.19 -6.77
N THR A 88 5.98 -3.74 -6.78
CA THR A 88 4.82 -4.55 -6.37
C THR A 88 3.76 -4.48 -7.46
N ILE A 89 3.29 -5.65 -7.89
CA ILE A 89 2.08 -5.79 -8.71
C ILE A 89 1.05 -6.52 -7.85
N MET A 90 -0.16 -5.98 -7.79
CA MET A 90 -1.26 -6.53 -7.02
C MET A 90 -2.49 -6.64 -7.89
N ARG A 91 -3.23 -7.73 -7.75
CA ARG A 91 -4.59 -7.89 -8.25
C ARG A 91 -5.48 -8.25 -7.07
N ASP A 92 -6.51 -7.48 -6.85
CA ASP A 92 -7.43 -7.66 -5.74
C ASP A 92 -8.86 -7.66 -6.26
N GLU A 93 -9.62 -8.68 -5.91
CA GLU A 93 -10.97 -8.92 -6.41
C GLU A 93 -11.91 -9.11 -5.23
N HIS A 94 -12.98 -8.31 -5.18
CA HIS A 94 -13.96 -8.31 -4.12
C HIS A 94 -15.36 -8.17 -4.72
N GLY A 95 -16.04 -9.29 -5.00
CA GLY A 95 -17.32 -9.27 -5.70
C GLY A 95 -17.22 -8.58 -7.07
N PRO A 96 -18.02 -7.52 -7.35
CA PRO A 96 -18.04 -6.84 -8.65
C PRO A 96 -16.85 -5.88 -8.88
N VAL A 97 -16.01 -5.67 -7.86
CA VAL A 97 -14.89 -4.71 -7.92
C VAL A 97 -13.58 -5.46 -8.08
N THR A 98 -12.81 -5.08 -9.11
CA THR A 98 -11.44 -5.53 -9.32
C THR A 98 -10.49 -4.34 -9.28
N GLN A 99 -9.40 -4.48 -8.54
CA GLN A 99 -8.35 -3.48 -8.42
C GLN A 99 -7.01 -4.04 -8.87
N TYR A 100 -6.30 -3.29 -9.71
CA TYR A 100 -4.92 -3.58 -10.11
C TYR A 100 -3.99 -2.52 -9.53
N GLY A 101 -3.04 -2.93 -8.69
CA GLY A 101 -2.05 -2.04 -8.09
C GLY A 101 -0.68 -2.20 -8.73
N PHE A 102 -0.05 -1.09 -9.07
CA PHE A 102 1.34 -1.02 -9.54
C PHE A 102 2.11 -0.04 -8.68
N MET A 103 3.12 -0.53 -7.96
CA MET A 103 3.92 0.29 -7.04
C MET A 103 5.41 0.10 -7.29
N VAL A 104 6.16 1.17 -7.07
CA VAL A 104 7.61 1.20 -7.08
C VAL A 104 8.10 1.73 -5.74
N ASP A 105 9.13 1.09 -5.22
CA ASP A 105 9.73 1.37 -3.92
C ASP A 105 11.19 1.76 -4.10
N LEU A 106 11.62 2.81 -3.42
CA LEU A 106 13.02 3.22 -3.31
C LEU A 106 13.39 3.28 -1.83
N ALA A 107 14.47 2.64 -1.43
CA ALA A 107 14.97 2.68 -0.07
C ALA A 107 16.43 3.14 -0.02
N TYR A 108 16.75 4.11 0.82
CA TYR A 108 18.12 4.48 1.13
C TYR A 108 18.50 3.98 2.52
N ARG A 109 19.68 3.39 2.65
CA ARG A 109 20.16 2.74 3.87
C ARG A 109 21.42 3.41 4.39
N MET A 110 21.34 3.80 5.64
CA MET A 110 22.45 4.31 6.43
C MET A 110 23.01 3.19 7.29
N PHE A 111 24.31 2.96 7.18
CA PHE A 111 25.05 2.05 8.05
C PHE A 111 25.45 2.81 9.30
N LEU A 112 24.99 2.35 10.47
CA LEU A 112 25.24 3.00 11.76
C LEU A 112 26.44 2.41 12.52
N GLY A 113 27.12 1.42 11.91
CA GLY A 113 28.24 0.69 12.52
C GLY A 113 27.83 -0.70 13.02
N GLY A 114 28.74 -1.67 12.89
CA GLY A 114 28.42 -3.09 13.01
C GLY A 114 27.38 -3.51 11.95
N ASP A 115 26.46 -4.38 12.32
CA ASP A 115 25.37 -4.85 11.44
C ASP A 115 24.12 -3.97 11.47
N ASN A 116 24.16 -2.85 12.20
CA ASN A 116 23.02 -1.94 12.37
C ASN A 116 22.79 -1.06 11.15
N LYS A 117 21.56 -1.11 10.64
CA LYS A 117 21.12 -0.39 9.43
C LYS A 117 19.85 0.38 9.75
N LEU A 118 19.81 1.64 9.33
CA LEU A 118 18.62 2.48 9.32
C LEU A 118 18.26 2.78 7.87
N ALA A 119 17.08 2.39 7.43
CA ALA A 119 16.59 2.58 6.07
C ALA A 119 15.41 3.55 6.03
N PHE A 120 15.40 4.40 5.01
CA PHE A 120 14.33 5.33 4.67
C PHE A 120 13.78 4.93 3.31
N GLY A 121 12.47 4.82 3.18
CA GLY A 121 11.79 4.37 1.97
C GLY A 121 10.82 5.40 1.43
N LEU A 122 10.67 5.43 0.12
CA LEU A 122 9.62 6.13 -0.62
C LEU A 122 8.90 5.12 -1.50
N LYS A 123 7.59 5.27 -1.59
CA LYS A 123 6.69 4.47 -2.43
C LYS A 123 5.93 5.41 -3.36
N GLY A 124 5.81 5.03 -4.61
CA GLY A 124 4.94 5.68 -5.59
C GLY A 124 4.27 4.65 -6.47
N GLY A 125 3.00 4.86 -6.81
CA GLY A 125 2.24 3.89 -7.57
C GLY A 125 0.86 4.39 -7.96
N VAL A 126 0.11 3.51 -8.60
CA VAL A 126 -1.28 3.74 -8.99
C VAL A 126 -2.07 2.45 -8.79
N ASN A 127 -3.31 2.62 -8.35
CA ASN A 127 -4.33 1.59 -8.35
C ASN A 127 -5.34 1.90 -9.46
N LEU A 128 -5.68 0.90 -10.26
CA LEU A 128 -6.72 0.97 -11.28
C LEU A 128 -7.91 0.18 -10.76
N VAL A 129 -9.00 0.86 -10.45
CA VAL A 129 -10.21 0.27 -9.88
C VAL A 129 -11.27 0.16 -10.97
N GLN A 130 -11.77 -1.05 -11.18
CA GLN A 130 -12.83 -1.35 -12.13
C GLN A 130 -14.01 -1.95 -11.35
N GLY A 131 -15.21 -1.46 -11.64
CA GLY A 131 -16.44 -1.97 -11.02
C GLY A 131 -17.44 -2.36 -12.10
N ASP A 132 -17.76 -3.64 -12.18
CA ASP A 132 -18.81 -4.18 -13.04
C ASP A 132 -20.09 -4.36 -12.21
N PHE A 133 -20.83 -3.26 -12.06
CA PHE A 133 -22.06 -3.22 -11.28
C PHE A 133 -23.29 -3.60 -12.10
N ALA A 134 -23.22 -3.48 -13.43
CA ALA A 134 -24.30 -3.79 -14.36
C ALA A 134 -24.56 -5.31 -14.53
N SER A 135 -23.60 -6.16 -14.15
CA SER A 135 -23.76 -7.62 -14.14
C SER A 135 -24.39 -8.15 -12.84
N LEU A 136 -24.64 -7.28 -11.85
CA LEU A 136 -25.29 -7.66 -10.60
C LEU A 136 -26.80 -7.81 -10.79
N ASN A 137 -27.42 -8.68 -9.98
CA ASN A 137 -28.87 -8.80 -9.87
C ASN A 137 -29.35 -8.06 -8.60
N PRO A 138 -29.65 -6.74 -8.68
CA PRO A 138 -30.02 -5.95 -7.52
C PRO A 138 -31.40 -6.36 -6.98
N LEU A 139 -31.56 -6.31 -5.65
CA LEU A 139 -32.85 -6.55 -4.99
C LEU A 139 -33.93 -5.53 -5.44
N GLN A 140 -33.51 -4.34 -5.88
CA GLN A 140 -34.36 -3.33 -6.52
C GLN A 140 -33.92 -3.13 -7.97
N ALA A 141 -34.79 -3.49 -8.91
CA ALA A 141 -34.52 -3.46 -10.35
C ALA A 141 -34.21 -2.07 -10.95
N ASN A 142 -34.27 -0.99 -10.16
CA ASN A 142 -34.11 0.39 -10.61
C ASN A 142 -33.19 1.24 -9.72
N ASP A 143 -32.31 0.62 -8.94
CA ASP A 143 -31.33 1.35 -8.14
C ASP A 143 -30.23 1.94 -9.05
N GLN A 144 -30.21 3.28 -9.15
CA GLN A 144 -29.31 4.03 -10.03
C GLN A 144 -27.83 3.79 -9.73
N VAL A 145 -27.48 3.36 -8.51
CA VAL A 145 -26.08 3.09 -8.13
C VAL A 145 -25.52 1.88 -8.89
N PHE A 146 -26.36 0.91 -9.24
CA PHE A 146 -25.94 -0.32 -9.92
C PHE A 146 -26.13 -0.27 -11.45
N GLN A 147 -26.68 0.82 -11.98
CA GLN A 147 -26.95 0.95 -13.42
C GLN A 147 -25.74 1.41 -14.24
N GLN A 148 -24.68 1.89 -13.60
CA GLN A 148 -23.49 2.40 -14.27
C GLN A 148 -22.23 1.67 -13.81
N ASN A 149 -21.51 1.10 -14.77
CA ASN A 149 -20.19 0.54 -14.52
C ASN A 149 -19.19 1.66 -14.24
N VAL A 150 -18.32 1.43 -13.27
CA VAL A 150 -17.17 2.29 -13.05
C VAL A 150 -16.08 1.84 -14.01
N SER A 151 -16.03 2.51 -15.17
CA SER A 151 -14.99 2.31 -16.16
C SER A 151 -13.67 2.91 -15.66
N THR A 152 -12.81 2.06 -15.10
CA THR A 152 -11.43 2.31 -14.67
C THR A 152 -11.20 3.67 -13.99
N LYS A 153 -11.39 3.72 -12.66
CA LYS A 153 -10.93 4.83 -11.82
C LYS A 153 -9.45 4.66 -11.50
N THR A 154 -8.63 5.67 -11.82
CA THR A 154 -7.22 5.73 -11.43
C THR A 154 -7.08 6.38 -10.06
N ASP A 155 -6.41 5.71 -9.15
CA ASP A 155 -6.17 6.16 -7.78
C ASP A 155 -4.65 6.17 -7.48
N PRO A 156 -4.01 7.35 -7.45
CA PRO A 156 -2.57 7.44 -7.22
C PRO A 156 -2.22 7.15 -5.75
N GLN A 157 -1.13 6.42 -5.54
CA GLN A 157 -0.65 6.03 -4.21
C GLN A 157 0.78 6.52 -3.98
N PHE A 158 1.00 7.15 -2.83
CA PHE A 158 2.33 7.56 -2.38
C PHE A 158 2.52 7.14 -0.93
N GLY A 159 3.76 6.85 -0.56
CA GLY A 159 4.09 6.46 0.80
C GLY A 159 5.53 6.76 1.15
N PHE A 160 5.80 6.80 2.45
CA PHE A 160 7.16 6.85 2.98
C PHE A 160 7.28 5.82 4.10
N GLY A 161 8.51 5.40 4.39
CA GLY A 161 8.77 4.40 5.41
C GLY A 161 10.11 4.61 6.09
N VAL A 162 10.22 4.12 7.32
CA VAL A 162 11.49 4.02 8.04
C VAL A 162 11.58 2.62 8.62
N MET A 163 12.78 2.04 8.61
CA MET A 163 13.04 0.72 9.17
C MET A 163 14.42 0.67 9.79
N TYR A 164 14.51 0.22 11.04
CA TYR A 164 15.77 -0.08 11.71
C TYR A 164 15.91 -1.58 11.90
N TYR A 165 17.09 -2.13 11.60
CA TYR A 165 17.36 -3.56 11.72
C TYR A 165 18.86 -3.84 11.82
N GLY A 166 19.22 -4.94 12.45
CA GLY A 166 20.60 -5.41 12.58
C GLY A 166 20.64 -6.88 13.01
N GLU A 167 21.83 -7.49 12.97
CA GLU A 167 22.03 -8.80 13.59
C GLU A 167 21.94 -8.69 15.12
N ARG A 168 21.48 -9.76 15.74
CA ARG A 168 21.13 -9.80 17.16
C ARG A 168 22.26 -10.38 17.98
#